data_AF-A0A532EVC5-F1
#
_entry.id   AF-A0A532EVC5-F1
#
_cell.length_a   1.000
_cell.length_b   1.000
_cell.length_c   1.000
_cell.angle_alpha   90.00
_cell.angle_beta   90.00
_cell.angle_gamma   90.00
#
_symmetry.space_group_name_H-M   'P 1'
#
loop_
_entity.id
_entity.type
_entity.pdbx_description
1 polymer ?
#
loop_
_entity_poly.entity_id
_entity_poly.type
_entity_poly.pdbx_seq_one_letter_code
_entity_poly.pdbx_strand_id
1 'polypeptide(L)' 'MPPEKRLAFICYRNADSGLIAHSLHGQLSKKLGSERLFLAPASIDGGEKWPSEIEDALVAAVVMVVLIGRDWIRV' A
#
# COMPACT_ATOMS: atom_id res chain seq x y z
N MET A 1 21.96 -8.95 -4.95
CA MET A 1 21.52 -8.50 -3.61
C MET A 1 20.01 -8.53 -3.62
N PRO A 2 19.31 -9.12 -2.63
CA PRO A 2 17.86 -8.95 -2.55
C PRO A 2 17.56 -7.45 -2.46
N PRO A 3 16.46 -6.96 -3.07
CA PRO A 3 16.03 -5.57 -2.87
C PRO A 3 15.98 -5.28 -1.37
N GLU A 4 16.44 -4.10 -0.94
CA GLU A 4 16.34 -3.72 0.46
C GLU A 4 14.89 -3.94 0.93
N LYS A 5 14.73 -4.73 2.00
CA LYS A 5 13.40 -5.14 2.49
C LYS A 5 12.55 -3.89 2.74
N ARG A 6 11.42 -3.80 2.03
CA ARG A 6 10.37 -2.82 2.37
C ARG A 6 9.78 -3.24 3.71
N LEU A 7 9.68 -2.29 4.63
CA LEU A 7 9.23 -2.58 5.99
C LEU A 7 7.71 -2.77 6.02
N ALA A 8 6.95 -1.89 5.35
CA ALA A 8 5.49 -1.96 5.37
C ALA A 8 4.82 -1.71 4.01
N PHE A 9 3.80 -2.53 3.71
CA PHE A 9 2.87 -2.38 2.60
C PHE A 9 1.53 -1.83 3.12
N ILE A 10 1.05 -0.71 2.57
CA ILE A 10 -0.20 -0.06 2.96
C ILE A 10 -1.24 -0.32 1.86
N CYS A 11 -2.19 -1.19 2.16
CA CYS A 11 -3.33 -1.53 1.30
C CYS A 11 -4.56 -0.68 1.68
N TYR A 12 -5.23 -0.11 0.69
CA TYR A 12 -6.44 0.68 0.89
C TYR A 12 -7.34 0.66 -0.35
N ARG A 13 -8.58 1.14 -0.21
CA ARG A 13 -9.48 1.40 -1.33
C ARG A 13 -9.60 2.91 -1.47
N ASN A 14 -9.25 3.44 -2.65
CA ASN A 14 -9.16 4.89 -2.84
C ASN A 14 -10.48 5.62 -2.51
N ALA A 15 -11.61 5.06 -2.93
CA ALA A 15 -12.94 5.62 -2.70
C ALA A 15 -13.36 5.67 -1.21
N ASP A 16 -12.70 4.91 -0.34
CA ASP A 16 -13.09 4.75 1.07
C ASP A 16 -12.08 5.42 2.01
N SER A 17 -10.78 5.13 1.83
CA SER A 17 -9.72 5.51 2.76
C SER A 17 -8.52 6.21 2.12
N GLY A 18 -8.63 6.70 0.87
CA GLY A 18 -7.50 7.29 0.13
C GLY A 18 -6.79 8.46 0.85
N LEU A 19 -7.54 9.40 1.42
CA LEU A 19 -6.98 10.52 2.19
C LEU A 19 -6.27 10.04 3.47
N ILE A 20 -6.85 9.06 4.15
CA ILE A 20 -6.28 8.47 5.37
C ILE A 20 -5.00 7.71 5.03
N ALA A 21 -4.98 6.97 3.92
CA ALA A 21 -3.84 6.23 3.44
C ALA A 21 -2.64 7.14 3.13
N HIS A 22 -2.88 8.26 2.43
CA HIS A 22 -1.84 9.26 2.15
C HIS A 22 -1.32 9.93 3.43
N SER A 23 -2.21 10.29 4.36
CA SER A 23 -1.82 10.88 5.64
C SER A 23 -0.98 9.91 6.47
N LEU A 24 -1.40 8.65 6.55
CA LEU A 24 -0.67 7.59 7.27
C LEU A 24 0.71 7.36 6.63
N HIS A 25 0.77 7.24 5.31
CA HIS A 25 2.04 7.12 4.59
C HIS A 25 2.98 8.28 4.92
N GLY A 26 2.52 9.54 4.79
CA GLY A 26 3.35 10.70 5.08
C GLY A 26 3.85 10.76 6.54
N GLN A 27 3.03 10.36 7.51
CA GLN A 27 3.43 10.30 8.92
C GLN A 27 4.44 9.18 9.19
N LEU A 28 4.26 8.01 8.57
CA LEU A 28 5.17 6.88 8.71
C LEU A 28 6.49 7.14 7.98
N SER A 29 6.47 7.78 6.80
CA SER A 29 7.68 8.13 6.04
C SER A 29 8.59 9.04 6.87
N LYS A 30 8.03 9.99 7.62
CA LYS A 30 8.80 10.85 8.53
C LYS A 30 9.51 10.09 9.66
N LYS A 31 9.00 8.92 10.05
CA LYS A 31 9.52 8.12 11.16
C LYS A 31 10.43 6.97 10.70
N LEU A 32 10.14 6.39 9.55
CA LEU A 32 10.72 5.12 9.08
C LEU A 32 11.52 5.27 7.78
N GLY A 33 11.44 6.41 7.10
CA GLY A 33 11.92 6.58 5.73
C GLY A 33 10.87 6.15 4.70
N SER A 34 10.74 6.91 3.61
CA SER A 34 9.78 6.62 2.54
C SER A 34 10.17 5.39 1.72
N GLU A 35 11.47 5.09 1.62
CA GLU A 35 12.02 3.94 0.90
C GLU A 35 11.60 2.60 1.51
N ARG A 36 11.22 2.60 2.80
CA ARG A 36 10.78 1.42 3.55
C ARG A 36 9.26 1.21 3.49
N LEU A 37 8.53 2.09 2.83
CA LEU A 37 7.08 2.05 2.79
C LEU A 37 6.61 1.90 1.34
N PHE A 38 5.63 1.04 1.13
CA PHE A 38 4.91 0.96 -0.13
C PHE A 38 3.45 1.31 0.11
N LEU A 39 2.96 2.34 -0.58
CA LEU A 39 1.54 2.68 -0.61
C LEU A 39 0.95 2.07 -1.88
N ALA A 40 -0.05 1.20 -1.74
CA ALA A 40 -0.69 0.59 -2.89
C ALA A 40 -1.27 1.66 -3.84
N PRO A 41 -1.19 1.47 -5.17
CA PRO A 41 -1.78 2.42 -6.10
C PRO A 41 -3.30 2.50 -5.92
N ALA A 42 -3.85 3.70 -6.15
CA ALA A 42 -5.27 4.00 -5.96
C ALA A 42 -6.21 3.27 -6.93
N SER A 43 -5.69 2.86 -8.08
CA SER A 43 -6.38 2.12 -9.13
C SER A 43 -5.47 1.02 -9.67
N ILE A 44 -5.99 -0.21 -9.70
CA ILE A 44 -5.56 -1.26 -10.61
C ILE A 44 -6.76 -1.38 -11.54
N ASP A 45 -6.61 -1.07 -12.82
CA ASP A 45 -7.75 -1.13 -13.73
C ASP A 45 -8.32 -2.56 -13.73
N GLY A 46 -9.63 -2.66 -13.59
CA GLY A 46 -10.30 -3.95 -13.43
C GLY A 46 -10.06 -4.84 -14.65
N GLY A 47 -9.40 -5.98 -14.45
CA GLY A 47 -9.05 -6.92 -15.51
C GLY A 47 -7.57 -6.91 -15.89
N GLU A 48 -6.78 -5.95 -15.40
CA GLU A 48 -5.32 -6.04 -15.51
C GLU A 48 -4.76 -7.11 -14.55
N LYS A 49 -3.76 -7.85 -15.02
CA LYS A 49 -2.89 -8.60 -14.11
C LYS A 49 -2.27 -7.59 -13.15
N TRP A 50 -2.28 -7.93 -11.86
CA TRP A 50 -1.58 -7.16 -10.83
C TRP A 50 -0.22 -6.70 -11.38
N PRO A 51 0.07 -5.39 -11.38
CA PRO A 51 1.38 -4.91 -11.78
C PRO A 51 2.43 -5.66 -10.95
N SER A 52 3.47 -6.19 -11.60
CA SER A 52 4.54 -6.95 -10.95
C SER A 52 5.15 -6.17 -9.78
N GLU A 53 5.16 -4.84 -9.86
CA GLU A 53 5.61 -3.95 -8.79
C GLU A 53 4.83 -4.12 -7.48
N ILE A 54 3.51 -4.38 -7.54
CA ILE A 54 2.68 -4.60 -6.35
C ILE A 54 2.98 -5.97 -5.75
N GLU A 55 3.13 -7.00 -6.58
CA GLU A 55 3.47 -8.35 -6.14
C GLU A 55 4.87 -8.37 -5.51
N ASP A 56 5.86 -7.76 -6.16
CA ASP A 56 7.22 -7.61 -5.65
C ASP A 56 7.22 -6.83 -4.33
N ALA A 57 6.45 -5.75 -4.25
CA ALA A 57 6.32 -4.97 -3.02
C ALA A 57 5.71 -5.77 -1.88
N LEU A 58 4.71 -6.59 -2.17
CA LEU A 58 4.03 -7.44 -1.19
C LEU A 58 4.95 -8.55 -0.69
N VAL A 59 5.69 -9.22 -1.59
CA VAL A 59 6.66 -10.25 -1.25
C VAL A 59 7.82 -9.69 -0.42
N ALA A 60 8.26 -8.46 -0.71
CA ALA A 60 9.33 -7.80 0.02
C ALA A 60 8.90 -7.24 1.38
N ALA A 61 7.59 -7.05 1.62
CA ALA A 61 7.07 -6.41 2.81
C ALA A 61 7.19 -7.31 4.06
N VAL A 62 7.62 -6.72 5.17
CA VAL A 62 7.63 -7.40 6.48
C VAL A 62 6.29 -7.25 7.20
N VAL A 63 5.59 -6.12 6.99
CA VAL A 63 4.31 -5.81 7.62
C VAL A 63 3.31 -5.40 6.54
N MET A 64 2.06 -5.85 6.64
CA MET A 64 0.96 -5.37 5.82
C MET A 64 -0.04 -4.60 6.69
N VAL A 65 -0.34 -3.36 6.31
CA VAL A 65 -1.35 -2.50 6.93
C VAL A 65 -2.52 -2.39 5.97
N VAL A 66 -3.70 -2.84 6.39
CA VAL A 66 -4.92 -2.77 5.58
C VAL A 66 -5.88 -1.74 6.17
N LEU A 67 -6.20 -0.71 5.39
CA LEU A 67 -7.12 0.35 5.80
C LEU A 67 -8.55 0.04 5.35
N ILE A 68 -9.25 -0.73 6.17
CA ILE A 68 -10.64 -1.12 5.93
C ILE A 68 -11.56 0.02 6.36
N GLY A 69 -12.12 0.73 5.39
CA GLY A 69 -13.16 1.72 5.65
C GLY A 69 -14.57 1.11 5.59
N ARG A 70 -15.58 1.97 5.68
CA ARG A 70 -16.97 1.54 5.91
C ARG A 70 -17.56 0.79 4.70
N ASP A 71 -17.16 1.20 3.51
CA ASP A 71 -17.74 0.72 2.26
C ASP A 71 -16.82 -0.27 1.53
N TRP A 72 -15.78 -0.76 2.22
CA TRP A 72 -14.77 -1.67 1.68
C TRP A 72 -15.36 -2.84 0.89
N ILE A 73 -16.39 -3.50 1.43
CA ILE A 73 -17.03 -4.68 0.83
C ILE A 73 -18.22 -4.33 -0.09
N ARG A 74 -18.60 -3.05 -0.18
CA ARG A 74 -19.74 -2.60 -0.99
C ARG A 74 -19.28 -2.30 -2.41
N VAL A 75 -19.99 -2.84 -3.40
CA VAL A 75 -19.74 -2.59 -4.82
C VAL A 75 -20.50 -1.34 -5.24
#